data_AF-A0A2V4DRP5-F1
#
_entry.id   AF-A0A2V4DRP5-F1
#
_cell.length_a   1.000
_cell.length_b   1.000
_cell.length_c   1.000
_cell.angle_alpha   90.00
_cell.angle_beta   90.00
_cell.angle_gamma   90.00
#
_symmetry.space_group_name_H-M   'P 1'
#
loop_
_entity.id
_entity.type
_entity.pdbx_description
1 polymer ?
#
loop_
_entity_poly.entity_id
_entity_poly.type
_entity_poly.pdbx_seq_one_letter_code
_entity_poly.pdbx_strand_id
1 'polypeptide(L)'
;MKFENINYKDQNTAIKDLMQQIKKGYKLQSLSVEEIDNLTKDDLLNYVDSIILQPDYQREYRYSVSDESLLIESLLLEIPIPAIFLANDKFNGVQVLNVVDGQHRLTAFFRFWENKFALQDLNLLSEYNKQKFSQLDIMIQSKLASSTIQQIIFKEFPGKDIELEIFNRYNKGTKPLTPQEIRNAIYSSKVNQYVNKFCSDIYINKTDKILERVYNITEDRYLKKKIQESIFVILSILEHGIQTTHKKSPEYAESYMREKSEQEENLKIQFQKIENIKGNIESNEEYKNKLTGEYTSNENKYKSEFNKLNRNFEDFNYFIKYISTKITYPFSREIYGVSSRNYKFQISIAMILAGIMNKAFVANKTISELKSVDSILSYLKSSLSKSYLEDREYNASSTNTFEIEKLINEIKLDELFN
;
A
#
# COMPACT_ATOMS: atom_id res chain seq x y z
N MET A 1 0.31 -31.17 -8.85
CA MET A 1 0.85 -29.88 -9.33
C MET A 1 1.67 -30.15 -10.58
N LYS A 2 1.25 -29.62 -11.74
CA LYS A 2 2.15 -29.54 -12.89
C LYS A 2 3.18 -28.45 -12.56
N PHE A 3 4.47 -28.77 -12.66
CA PHE A 3 5.52 -27.75 -12.62
C PHE A 3 5.44 -26.99 -13.93
N GLU A 4 4.87 -25.78 -13.90
CA GLU A 4 4.96 -24.87 -15.04
C GLU A 4 6.30 -24.14 -14.95
N ASN A 5 7.13 -24.28 -15.98
CA ASN A 5 8.36 -23.52 -16.10
C ASN A 5 8.02 -22.04 -16.32
N ILE A 6 8.65 -21.15 -15.58
CA ILE A 6 8.52 -19.71 -15.79
C ILE A 6 9.21 -19.36 -17.11
N ASN A 7 8.43 -18.95 -18.11
CA ASN A 7 8.94 -18.56 -19.42
C ASN A 7 9.49 -17.13 -19.37
N TYR A 8 10.78 -16.97 -19.67
CA TYR A 8 11.44 -15.67 -19.74
C TYR A 8 12.18 -15.48 -21.07
N LYS A 9 12.36 -14.23 -21.45
CA LYS A 9 13.21 -13.80 -22.56
C LYS A 9 14.26 -12.85 -22.00
N ASP A 10 15.51 -13.06 -22.33
CA ASP A 10 16.57 -12.10 -22.09
C ASP A 10 16.96 -11.36 -23.37
N GLN A 11 17.36 -10.09 -23.22
CA GLN A 11 17.86 -9.26 -24.30
C GLN A 11 18.70 -8.11 -23.74
N ASN A 12 19.62 -7.55 -24.51
CA ASN A 12 20.26 -6.28 -24.17
C ASN A 12 19.49 -5.14 -24.80
N THR A 13 19.12 -4.15 -24.01
CA THR A 13 18.31 -3.00 -24.47
C THR A 13 19.09 -1.72 -24.24
N ALA A 14 19.09 -0.83 -25.24
CA ALA A 14 19.77 0.46 -25.12
C ALA A 14 19.06 1.37 -24.11
N ILE A 15 19.85 2.18 -23.38
CA ILE A 15 19.32 3.13 -22.40
C ILE A 15 18.29 4.04 -23.03
N LYS A 16 18.56 4.58 -24.24
CA LYS A 16 17.60 5.47 -24.93
C LYS A 16 16.22 4.83 -25.12
N ASP A 17 16.16 3.53 -25.40
CA ASP A 17 14.92 2.81 -25.67
C ASP A 17 14.17 2.56 -24.35
N LEU A 18 14.90 2.16 -23.30
CA LEU A 18 14.34 2.05 -21.94
C LEU A 18 13.75 3.39 -21.47
N MET A 19 14.43 4.51 -21.72
CA MET A 19 13.94 5.84 -21.32
C MET A 19 12.64 6.20 -22.04
N GLN A 20 12.52 5.86 -23.33
CA GLN A 20 11.29 6.05 -24.08
C GLN A 20 10.15 5.16 -23.56
N GLN A 21 10.43 3.89 -23.24
CA GLN A 21 9.44 2.97 -22.66
C GLN A 21 8.95 3.46 -21.29
N ILE A 22 9.84 3.94 -20.43
CA ILE A 22 9.47 4.53 -19.13
C ILE A 22 8.63 5.80 -19.31
N LYS A 23 9.01 6.68 -20.25
CA LYS A 23 8.26 7.91 -20.55
C LYS A 23 6.83 7.61 -21.00
N LYS A 24 6.65 6.58 -21.84
CA LYS A 24 5.34 6.09 -22.25
C LYS A 24 4.55 5.55 -21.05
N GLY A 25 5.20 4.82 -20.14
CA GLY A 25 4.57 4.29 -18.93
C GLY A 25 4.03 5.40 -18.03
N TYR A 26 4.83 6.43 -17.75
CA TYR A 26 4.38 7.60 -16.99
C TYR A 26 3.19 8.30 -17.65
N LYS A 27 3.23 8.47 -18.98
CA LYS A 27 2.12 9.08 -19.72
C LYS A 27 0.85 8.23 -19.61
N LEU A 28 0.95 6.91 -19.79
CA LEU A 28 -0.18 5.98 -19.65
C LEU A 28 -0.80 6.05 -18.25
N GLN A 29 0.04 6.07 -17.20
CA GLN A 29 -0.42 6.16 -15.81
C GLN A 29 -1.06 7.51 -15.44
N SER A 30 -0.77 8.57 -16.21
CA SER A 30 -1.35 9.90 -15.99
C SER A 30 -2.74 10.08 -16.61
N LEU A 31 -3.15 9.17 -17.50
CA LEU A 31 -4.45 9.20 -18.13
C LEU A 31 -5.51 8.64 -17.18
N SER A 32 -6.66 9.29 -17.13
CA SER A 32 -7.89 8.75 -16.52
C SER A 32 -8.44 7.57 -17.32
N VAL A 33 -9.35 6.81 -16.70
CA VAL A 33 -10.04 5.69 -17.37
C VAL A 33 -10.80 6.19 -18.59
N GLU A 34 -11.52 7.32 -18.47
CA GLU A 34 -12.24 7.94 -19.58
C GLU A 34 -11.32 8.37 -20.72
N GLU A 35 -10.13 8.91 -20.42
CA GLU A 35 -9.15 9.26 -21.45
C GLU A 35 -8.61 8.04 -22.19
N ILE A 36 -8.40 6.92 -21.48
CA ILE A 36 -7.92 5.68 -22.08
C ILE A 36 -9.00 5.04 -22.96
N ASP A 37 -10.25 5.05 -22.52
CA ASP A 37 -11.38 4.49 -23.28
C ASP A 37 -11.64 5.28 -24.59
N ASN A 38 -11.25 6.56 -24.63
CA ASN A 38 -11.32 7.40 -25.82
C ASN A 38 -10.13 7.24 -26.78
N LEU A 39 -9.09 6.49 -26.40
CA LEU A 39 -7.94 6.24 -27.27
C LEU A 39 -8.32 5.30 -28.42
N THR A 40 -7.79 5.57 -29.60
CA THR A 40 -7.92 4.64 -30.72
C THR A 40 -7.07 3.39 -30.50
N LYS A 41 -7.31 2.33 -31.28
CA LYS A 41 -6.47 1.13 -31.24
C LYS A 41 -5.00 1.45 -31.52
N ASP A 42 -4.73 2.34 -32.46
CA ASP A 42 -3.36 2.75 -32.82
C ASP A 42 -2.71 3.55 -31.68
N ASP A 43 -3.48 4.37 -30.96
CA ASP A 43 -2.99 5.06 -29.77
C ASP A 43 -2.62 4.09 -28.65
N LEU A 44 -3.44 3.06 -28.41
CA LEU A 44 -3.15 2.02 -27.42
C LEU A 44 -1.90 1.20 -27.80
N LEU A 45 -1.71 0.90 -29.08
CA LEU A 45 -0.50 0.22 -29.57
C LEU A 45 0.78 1.02 -29.29
N ASN A 46 0.72 2.35 -29.24
CA ASN A 46 1.87 3.19 -28.90
C ASN A 46 2.38 2.98 -27.47
N TYR A 47 1.53 2.48 -26.56
CA TYR A 47 1.85 2.23 -25.16
C TYR A 47 2.22 0.77 -24.86
N VAL A 48 2.14 -0.12 -25.85
CA VAL A 48 2.58 -1.52 -25.69
C VAL A 48 4.06 -1.55 -25.31
N ASP A 49 4.38 -2.43 -24.35
CA ASP A 49 5.71 -2.59 -23.77
C ASP A 49 6.25 -1.31 -23.09
N SER A 50 5.35 -0.39 -22.71
CA SER A 50 5.71 0.70 -21.81
C SER A 50 6.13 0.15 -20.44
N ILE A 51 7.14 0.77 -19.83
CA ILE A 51 7.67 0.33 -18.55
C ILE A 51 6.96 1.10 -17.43
N ILE A 52 6.29 0.36 -16.56
CA ILE A 52 5.77 0.88 -15.29
C ILE A 52 6.91 0.79 -14.27
N LEU A 53 7.58 1.92 -14.08
CA LEU A 53 8.81 2.01 -13.28
C LEU A 53 8.57 1.77 -11.78
N GLN A 54 7.40 2.17 -11.28
CA GLN A 54 7.00 2.02 -9.89
C GLN A 54 5.59 1.41 -9.81
N PRO A 55 5.46 0.08 -10.01
CA PRO A 55 4.25 -0.64 -9.67
C PRO A 55 3.89 -0.48 -8.19
N ASP A 56 2.64 -0.75 -7.81
CA ASP A 56 2.11 -0.55 -6.45
C ASP A 56 2.90 -1.27 -5.34
N TYR A 57 3.68 -2.28 -5.72
CA TYR A 57 4.49 -3.10 -4.84
C TYR A 57 5.93 -2.61 -4.64
N GLN A 58 6.39 -1.67 -5.47
CA GLN A 58 7.71 -1.10 -5.33
C GLN A 58 7.77 -0.12 -4.15
N ARG A 59 8.92 -0.06 -3.51
CA ARG A 59 9.18 0.89 -2.43
C ARG A 59 9.29 2.31 -2.99
N GLU A 60 9.03 3.28 -2.11
CA GLU A 60 9.43 4.65 -2.40
C GLU A 60 10.93 4.72 -2.66
N TYR A 61 11.29 5.47 -3.71
CA TYR A 61 12.64 5.67 -4.17
C TYR A 61 13.49 6.38 -3.10
N ARG A 62 14.69 5.85 -2.80
CA ARG A 62 15.53 6.38 -1.69
C ARG A 62 16.97 6.73 -2.04
N TYR A 63 17.38 6.57 -3.30
CA TYR A 63 18.74 6.90 -3.69
C TYR A 63 18.93 8.43 -3.62
N SER A 64 20.04 8.83 -3.02
CA SER A 64 20.48 10.23 -3.08
C SER A 64 20.97 10.56 -4.48
N VAL A 65 21.08 11.85 -4.80
CA VAL A 65 21.65 12.29 -6.08
C VAL A 65 23.10 11.80 -6.24
N SER A 66 23.82 11.59 -5.14
CA SER A 66 25.17 10.99 -5.13
C SER A 66 25.13 9.53 -5.62
N ASP A 67 24.22 8.72 -5.06
CA ASP A 67 24.03 7.31 -5.48
C ASP A 67 23.61 7.21 -6.95
N GLU A 68 22.73 8.11 -7.41
CA GLU A 68 22.32 8.21 -8.81
C GLU A 68 23.50 8.56 -9.72
N SER A 69 24.35 9.51 -9.31
CA SER A 69 25.49 9.97 -10.10
C SER A 69 26.50 8.85 -10.32
N LEU A 70 26.77 8.01 -9.30
CA LEU A 70 27.67 6.86 -9.42
C LEU A 70 27.15 5.78 -10.39
N LEU A 71 25.82 5.63 -10.51
CA LEU A 71 25.22 4.76 -11.53
C LEU A 71 25.43 5.30 -12.95
N ILE A 72 25.35 6.62 -13.14
CA ILE A 72 25.67 7.25 -14.42
C ILE A 72 27.16 7.12 -14.75
N GLU A 73 28.05 7.33 -13.76
CA GLU A 73 29.49 7.11 -13.90
C GLU A 73 29.80 5.68 -14.33
N SER A 74 29.10 4.69 -13.75
CA SER A 74 29.23 3.28 -14.13
C SER A 74 28.85 3.03 -15.60
N LEU A 75 27.79 3.65 -16.11
CA LEU A 75 27.41 3.56 -17.53
C LEU A 75 28.50 4.16 -18.44
N LEU A 76 29.05 5.31 -18.07
CA LEU A 76 30.09 5.99 -18.84
C LEU A 76 31.41 5.23 -18.87
N LEU A 77 31.75 4.55 -17.78
CA LEU A 77 32.94 3.73 -17.64
C LEU A 77 32.76 2.30 -18.14
N GLU A 78 31.57 1.94 -18.63
CA GLU A 78 31.23 0.58 -19.06
C GLU A 78 31.44 -0.47 -17.95
N ILE A 79 31.28 -0.03 -16.69
CA ILE A 79 31.28 -0.93 -15.54
C ILE A 79 30.00 -1.77 -15.63
N PRO A 80 30.08 -3.11 -15.53
CA PRO A 80 28.91 -3.98 -15.66
C PRO A 80 27.79 -3.61 -14.68
N ILE A 81 26.63 -3.27 -15.23
CA ILE A 81 25.42 -2.98 -14.45
C ILE A 81 24.58 -4.26 -14.38
N PRO A 82 24.12 -4.66 -13.18
CA PRO A 82 23.27 -5.84 -13.02
C PRO A 82 22.00 -5.77 -13.88
N ALA A 83 21.57 -6.92 -14.38
CA ALA A 83 20.36 -7.05 -15.18
C ALA A 83 19.14 -6.43 -14.50
N ILE A 84 18.20 -5.96 -15.31
CA ILE A 84 16.87 -5.54 -14.85
C ILE A 84 15.88 -6.67 -15.10
N PHE A 85 14.92 -6.82 -14.21
CA PHE A 85 13.89 -7.85 -14.31
C PHE A 85 12.54 -7.17 -14.49
N LEU A 86 11.83 -7.55 -15.54
CA LEU A 86 10.52 -7.00 -15.88
C LEU A 86 9.48 -8.12 -15.98
N ALA A 87 8.25 -7.78 -15.62
CA ALA A 87 7.09 -8.65 -15.70
C ALA A 87 6.07 -8.11 -16.69
N ASN A 88 5.59 -8.96 -17.60
CA ASN A 88 4.40 -8.62 -18.39
C ASN A 88 3.19 -8.46 -17.47
N ASP A 89 2.48 -7.35 -17.62
CA ASP A 89 1.21 -7.08 -16.94
C ASP A 89 0.24 -6.35 -17.90
N LYS A 90 -0.98 -6.07 -17.44
CA LYS A 90 -1.95 -5.24 -18.14
C LYS A 90 -2.33 -4.04 -17.31
N PHE A 91 -2.10 -2.85 -17.86
CA PHE A 91 -2.60 -1.60 -17.30
C PHE A 91 -3.76 -1.10 -18.18
N ASN A 92 -4.98 -1.11 -17.63
CA ASN A 92 -6.21 -0.73 -18.33
C ASN A 92 -6.34 -1.39 -19.73
N GLY A 93 -6.05 -2.69 -19.79
CA GLY A 93 -6.15 -3.49 -21.03
C GLY A 93 -4.93 -3.41 -21.96
N VAL A 94 -4.01 -2.47 -21.75
CA VAL A 94 -2.74 -2.35 -22.50
C VAL A 94 -1.67 -3.26 -21.89
N GLN A 95 -0.96 -4.02 -22.71
CA GLN A 95 0.18 -4.81 -22.25
C GLN A 95 1.36 -3.89 -21.88
N VAL A 96 1.82 -3.99 -20.65
CA VAL A 96 2.91 -3.20 -20.07
C VAL A 96 3.96 -4.08 -19.41
N LEU A 97 5.08 -3.48 -19.03
CA LEU A 97 6.20 -4.12 -18.36
C LEU A 97 6.39 -3.52 -16.96
N ASN A 98 6.00 -4.24 -15.91
CA ASN A 98 6.25 -3.84 -14.54
C ASN A 98 7.70 -4.13 -14.15
N VAL A 99 8.35 -3.18 -13.48
CA VAL A 99 9.71 -3.39 -12.95
C VAL A 99 9.66 -4.27 -11.70
N VAL A 100 10.29 -5.44 -11.77
CA VAL A 100 10.48 -6.38 -10.65
C VAL A 100 11.81 -6.08 -9.93
N ASP A 101 12.90 -5.90 -10.67
CA ASP A 101 14.18 -5.46 -10.11
C ASP A 101 14.86 -4.46 -11.05
N GLY A 102 15.65 -3.57 -10.46
CA GLY A 102 16.33 -2.49 -11.18
C GLY A 102 15.63 -1.15 -11.12
N GLN A 103 14.58 -0.99 -10.30
CA GLN A 103 13.87 0.28 -10.09
C GLN A 103 14.86 1.42 -9.82
N HIS A 104 15.81 1.22 -8.90
CA HIS A 104 16.75 2.29 -8.56
C HIS A 104 17.63 2.72 -9.73
N ARG A 105 18.10 1.74 -10.52
CA ARG A 105 18.95 1.94 -11.69
C ARG A 105 18.18 2.69 -12.78
N LEU A 106 17.02 2.17 -13.17
CA LEU A 106 16.17 2.76 -14.20
C LEU A 106 15.70 4.18 -13.81
N THR A 107 15.37 4.41 -12.55
CA THR A 107 14.98 5.74 -12.06
C THR A 107 16.14 6.73 -12.13
N ALA A 108 17.35 6.32 -11.73
CA ALA A 108 18.54 7.18 -11.82
C ALA A 108 18.80 7.60 -13.28
N PHE A 109 18.78 6.63 -14.20
CA PHE A 109 18.96 6.87 -15.64
C PHE A 109 17.88 7.81 -16.17
N PHE A 110 16.61 7.56 -15.84
CA PHE A 110 15.48 8.35 -16.31
C PHE A 110 15.50 9.78 -15.77
N ARG A 111 15.78 9.96 -14.49
CA ARG A 111 15.90 11.28 -13.87
C ARG A 111 17.07 12.07 -14.45
N PHE A 112 18.20 11.44 -14.72
CA PHE A 112 19.33 12.10 -15.36
C PHE A 112 19.00 12.50 -16.80
N TRP A 113 18.43 11.57 -17.58
CA TRP A 113 17.99 11.78 -18.96
C TRP A 113 17.00 12.94 -19.10
N GLU A 114 16.06 13.06 -18.16
CA GLU A 114 15.07 14.16 -18.09
C GLU A 114 15.60 15.40 -17.33
N ASN A 115 16.92 15.53 -17.15
CA ASN A 115 17.61 16.70 -16.59
C ASN A 115 17.15 17.08 -15.16
N LYS A 116 16.69 16.10 -14.37
CA LYS A 116 16.15 16.30 -13.01
C LYS A 116 17.23 16.55 -11.96
N PHE A 117 18.46 16.16 -12.22
CA PHE A 117 19.62 16.44 -11.38
C PHE A 117 20.88 16.65 -12.23
N ALA A 118 21.92 17.20 -11.63
CA ALA A 118 23.26 17.31 -12.20
C ALA A 118 24.19 16.34 -11.47
N LEU A 119 25.16 15.77 -12.18
CA LEU A 119 26.10 14.81 -11.60
C LEU A 119 26.86 15.43 -10.43
N GLN A 120 27.08 14.67 -9.37
CA GLN A 120 27.86 15.11 -8.21
C GLN A 120 28.60 13.93 -7.60
N ASP A 121 29.64 14.23 -6.83
CA ASP A 121 30.46 13.25 -6.11
C ASP A 121 31.09 12.16 -7.00
N LEU A 122 31.28 12.48 -8.30
CA LEU A 122 32.02 11.62 -9.23
C LEU A 122 33.51 11.64 -8.88
N ASN A 123 34.09 10.46 -8.71
CA ASN A 123 35.49 10.30 -8.33
C ASN A 123 36.39 10.04 -9.54
N LEU A 124 35.90 9.30 -10.53
CA LEU A 124 36.67 8.87 -11.70
C LEU A 124 36.46 9.82 -12.88
N LEU A 125 35.26 10.36 -13.01
CA LEU A 125 34.88 11.31 -14.07
C LEU A 125 34.45 12.66 -13.48
N SER A 126 35.30 13.20 -12.61
CA SER A 126 35.02 14.41 -11.82
C SER A 126 34.73 15.66 -12.67
N GLU A 127 35.20 15.69 -13.92
CA GLU A 127 34.98 16.75 -14.90
C GLU A 127 33.50 16.92 -15.31
N TYR A 128 32.69 15.87 -15.19
CA TYR A 128 31.25 15.92 -15.49
C TYR A 128 30.41 16.34 -14.27
N ASN A 129 31.01 16.53 -13.11
CA ASN A 129 30.29 17.07 -11.95
C ASN A 129 29.63 18.42 -12.30
N LYS A 130 28.45 18.64 -11.75
CA LYS A 130 27.54 19.78 -11.97
C LYS A 130 26.95 19.87 -13.37
N GLN A 131 27.16 18.87 -14.24
CA GLN A 131 26.53 18.80 -15.55
C GLN A 131 25.27 17.92 -15.52
N LYS A 132 24.22 18.38 -16.19
CA LYS A 132 23.03 17.60 -16.53
C LYS A 132 23.21 16.90 -17.87
N PHE A 133 22.36 15.93 -18.20
CA PHE A 133 22.43 15.19 -19.46
C PHE A 133 22.53 16.10 -20.70
N SER A 134 21.68 17.13 -20.78
CA SER A 134 21.67 18.11 -21.89
C SER A 134 22.91 19.00 -21.98
N GLN A 135 23.71 19.08 -20.92
CA GLN A 135 24.92 19.91 -20.84
C GLN A 135 26.19 19.13 -21.19
N LEU A 136 26.12 17.79 -21.22
CA LEU A 136 27.20 16.94 -21.68
C LEU A 136 27.42 17.15 -23.18
N ASP A 137 28.64 16.91 -23.67
CA ASP A 137 28.89 16.92 -25.11
C ASP A 137 28.13 15.79 -25.84
N ILE A 138 27.98 15.93 -27.15
CA ILE A 138 27.24 14.96 -27.96
C ILE A 138 27.87 13.56 -27.96
N MET A 139 29.19 13.45 -27.76
CA MET A 139 29.89 12.17 -27.72
C MET A 139 29.50 11.40 -26.45
N ILE A 140 29.48 12.07 -25.30
CA ILE A 140 29.08 11.50 -24.01
C ILE A 140 27.57 11.19 -23.98
N GLN A 141 26.74 12.09 -24.51
CA GLN A 141 25.30 11.82 -24.65
C GLN A 141 25.05 10.58 -25.53
N SER A 142 25.76 10.47 -26.66
CA SER A 142 25.65 9.32 -27.56
C SER A 142 26.13 8.03 -26.89
N LYS A 143 27.22 8.10 -26.12
CA LYS A 143 27.72 6.96 -25.33
C LYS A 143 26.63 6.45 -24.39
N LEU A 144 26.09 7.32 -23.53
CA LEU A 144 25.01 6.98 -22.60
C LEU A 144 23.77 6.42 -23.32
N ALA A 145 23.36 7.04 -24.42
CA ALA A 145 22.19 6.62 -25.19
C ALA A 145 22.35 5.22 -25.79
N SER A 146 23.57 4.87 -26.21
CA SER A 146 23.92 3.60 -26.84
C SER A 146 24.31 2.50 -25.85
N SER A 147 24.68 2.85 -24.61
CA SER A 147 24.93 1.88 -23.54
C SER A 147 23.72 0.95 -23.41
N THR A 148 23.99 -0.33 -23.14
CA THR A 148 22.95 -1.35 -23.03
C THR A 148 22.94 -1.96 -21.63
N ILE A 149 21.77 -2.41 -21.21
CA ILE A 149 21.58 -3.19 -19.99
C ILE A 149 20.85 -4.49 -20.34
N GLN A 150 21.26 -5.58 -19.70
CA GLN A 150 20.56 -6.85 -19.81
C GLN A 150 19.17 -6.75 -19.17
N GLN A 151 18.16 -7.06 -19.95
CA GLN A 151 16.76 -7.10 -19.57
C GLN A 151 16.28 -8.55 -19.58
N ILE A 152 15.70 -9.00 -18.48
CA ILE A 152 15.04 -10.30 -18.36
C ILE A 152 13.54 -10.05 -18.21
N ILE A 153 12.77 -10.45 -19.22
CA ILE A 153 11.32 -10.26 -19.30
C ILE A 153 10.64 -11.59 -19.06
N PHE A 154 9.83 -11.65 -18.02
CA PHE A 154 8.95 -12.78 -17.74
C PHE A 154 7.64 -12.59 -18.50
N LYS A 155 7.35 -13.50 -19.43
CA LYS A 155 6.26 -13.33 -20.41
C LYS A 155 4.89 -13.71 -19.87
N GLU A 156 4.85 -14.72 -19.01
CA GLU A 156 3.64 -15.29 -18.44
C GLU A 156 3.83 -15.44 -16.94
N PHE A 157 3.03 -14.70 -16.18
CA PHE A 157 2.87 -14.90 -14.75
C PHE A 157 1.47 -15.45 -14.50
N PRO A 158 1.33 -16.56 -13.74
CA PRO A 158 0.01 -17.07 -13.37
C PRO A 158 -0.77 -16.14 -12.42
N GLY A 159 -0.16 -15.05 -11.95
CA GLY A 159 -0.78 -14.02 -11.12
C GLY A 159 0.25 -13.18 -10.35
N LYS A 160 -0.23 -12.09 -9.72
CA LYS A 160 0.58 -11.16 -8.91
C LYS A 160 1.37 -11.86 -7.78
N ASP A 161 0.84 -12.94 -7.23
CA ASP A 161 1.50 -13.70 -6.16
C ASP A 161 2.87 -14.26 -6.60
N ILE A 162 2.97 -14.72 -7.85
CA ILE A 162 4.22 -15.28 -8.38
C ILE A 162 5.18 -14.16 -8.76
N GLU A 163 4.68 -13.06 -9.34
CA GLU A 163 5.48 -11.85 -9.60
C GLU A 163 6.17 -11.37 -8.31
N LEU A 164 5.43 -11.34 -7.20
CA LEU A 164 5.95 -10.94 -5.89
C LEU A 164 6.89 -11.97 -5.26
N GLU A 165 6.65 -13.26 -5.45
CA GLU A 165 7.59 -14.30 -5.00
C GLU A 165 8.92 -14.20 -5.78
N ILE A 166 8.88 -13.93 -7.09
CA ILE A 166 10.07 -13.66 -7.88
C ILE A 166 10.77 -12.38 -7.38
N PHE A 167 10.01 -11.30 -7.17
CA PHE A 167 10.53 -10.06 -6.57
C PHE A 167 11.29 -10.36 -5.27
N ASN A 168 10.68 -11.12 -4.36
CA ASN A 168 11.25 -11.46 -3.06
C ASN A 168 12.51 -12.30 -3.17
N ARG A 169 12.57 -13.23 -4.13
CA ARG A 169 13.75 -14.07 -4.35
C ARG A 169 14.94 -13.25 -4.85
N TYR A 170 14.72 -12.36 -5.81
CA TYR A 170 15.80 -11.49 -6.31
C TYR A 170 16.24 -10.46 -5.27
N ASN A 171 15.31 -9.92 -4.47
CA ASN A 171 15.61 -8.91 -3.46
C ASN A 171 16.00 -9.48 -2.07
N LYS A 172 16.11 -10.81 -1.92
CA LYS A 172 16.37 -11.47 -0.63
C LYS A 172 17.71 -11.05 0.00
N GLY A 173 18.71 -10.76 -0.83
CA GLY A 173 20.06 -10.35 -0.39
C GLY A 173 20.22 -8.86 -0.07
N THR A 174 19.27 -8.01 -0.49
CA THR A 174 19.33 -6.56 -0.25
C THR A 174 18.44 -6.18 0.92
N LYS A 175 17.13 -6.06 0.68
CA LYS A 175 16.10 -5.80 1.69
C LYS A 175 14.77 -6.40 1.20
N PRO A 176 14.35 -7.59 1.67
CA PRO A 176 13.07 -8.18 1.26
C PRO A 176 11.89 -7.27 1.63
N LEU A 177 10.78 -7.33 0.89
CA LEU A 177 9.55 -6.65 1.28
C LEU A 177 9.08 -7.20 2.63
N THR A 178 8.58 -6.31 3.48
CA THR A 178 7.87 -6.72 4.68
C THR A 178 6.54 -7.38 4.29
N PRO A 179 5.97 -8.26 5.14
CA PRO A 179 4.69 -8.90 4.85
C PRO A 179 3.57 -7.90 4.50
N GLN A 180 3.56 -6.71 5.10
CA GLN A 180 2.55 -5.71 4.77
C GLN A 180 2.80 -5.03 3.41
N GLU A 181 4.05 -4.79 3.03
CA GLU A 181 4.35 -4.29 1.69
C GLU A 181 3.87 -5.28 0.62
N ILE A 182 4.04 -6.59 0.87
CA ILE A 182 3.51 -7.66 0.01
C ILE A 182 1.97 -7.64 0.00
N ARG A 183 1.30 -7.53 1.15
CA ARG A 183 -0.17 -7.46 1.15
C ARG A 183 -0.72 -6.24 0.41
N ASN A 184 -0.06 -5.08 0.54
CA ASN A 184 -0.45 -3.86 -0.16
C ASN A 184 -0.25 -3.96 -1.68
N ALA A 185 0.68 -4.81 -2.11
CA ALA A 185 0.94 -5.13 -3.50
C ALA A 185 -0.10 -6.08 -4.11
N ILE A 186 -0.43 -7.15 -3.38
CA ILE A 186 -1.36 -8.20 -3.84
C ILE A 186 -2.78 -7.65 -3.86
N TYR A 187 -3.19 -7.05 -2.74
CA TYR A 187 -4.55 -6.60 -2.53
C TYR A 187 -4.65 -5.13 -2.92
N SER A 188 -5.51 -4.83 -3.89
CA SER A 188 -5.79 -3.48 -4.35
C SER A 188 -7.29 -3.23 -4.31
N SER A 189 -7.68 -2.19 -3.57
CA SER A 189 -9.07 -1.77 -3.42
C SER A 189 -9.16 -0.28 -3.11
N LYS A 190 -10.35 0.32 -3.20
CA LYS A 190 -10.63 1.68 -2.72
C LYS A 190 -10.30 1.84 -1.23
N VAL A 191 -10.48 0.80 -0.42
CA VAL A 191 -10.07 0.81 1.00
C VAL A 191 -8.56 0.90 1.13
N ASN A 192 -7.79 0.20 0.30
CA ASN A 192 -6.33 0.31 0.29
C ASN A 192 -5.86 1.70 -0.12
N GLN A 193 -6.50 2.30 -1.13
CA GLN A 193 -6.22 3.67 -1.54
C GLN A 193 -6.54 4.67 -0.42
N TYR A 194 -7.67 4.50 0.25
CA TYR A 194 -8.07 5.30 1.41
C TYR A 194 -7.05 5.25 2.54
N VAL A 195 -6.63 4.04 2.96
CA VAL A 195 -5.65 3.86 4.04
C VAL A 195 -4.28 4.43 3.65
N ASN A 196 -3.84 4.22 2.40
CA ASN A 196 -2.58 4.80 1.91
C ASN A 196 -2.63 6.33 1.90
N LYS A 197 -3.75 6.91 1.45
CA LYS A 197 -3.97 8.35 1.44
C LYS A 197 -3.98 8.92 2.86
N PHE A 198 -4.73 8.31 3.78
CA PHE A 198 -4.75 8.72 5.19
C PHE A 198 -3.36 8.74 5.81
N CYS A 199 -2.56 7.69 5.59
CA CYS A 199 -1.19 7.64 6.10
C CYS A 199 -0.28 8.69 5.47
N SER A 200 -0.39 8.89 4.16
CA SER A 200 0.39 9.88 3.40
C SER A 200 0.06 11.31 3.84
N ASP A 201 -1.23 11.63 4.00
CA ASP A 201 -1.67 12.95 4.44
C ASP A 201 -1.11 13.31 5.83
N ILE A 202 -1.06 12.36 6.77
CA ILE A 202 -0.49 12.62 8.09
C ILE A 202 1.05 12.67 8.03
N TYR A 203 1.70 11.76 7.31
CA TYR A 203 3.16 11.66 7.30
C TYR A 203 3.84 12.73 6.45
N ILE A 204 3.40 12.89 5.20
CA ILE A 204 3.99 13.81 4.21
C ILE A 204 3.41 15.20 4.39
N ASN A 205 2.08 15.31 4.39
CA ASN A 205 1.39 16.61 4.43
C ASN A 205 1.23 17.18 5.85
N LYS A 206 1.61 16.42 6.88
CA LYS A 206 1.55 16.81 8.31
C LYS A 206 0.17 17.32 8.75
N THR A 207 -0.90 16.73 8.20
CA THR A 207 -2.28 17.21 8.40
C THR A 207 -2.79 17.10 9.83
N ASP A 208 -2.34 16.11 10.61
CA ASP A 208 -2.78 15.91 12.00
C ASP A 208 -1.64 15.43 12.92
N LYS A 209 -1.06 16.37 13.68
CA LYS A 209 0.03 16.09 14.63
C LYS A 209 -0.40 15.20 15.82
N ILE A 210 -1.69 15.17 16.17
CA ILE A 210 -2.17 14.32 17.27
C ILE A 210 -2.18 12.88 16.78
N LEU A 211 -2.78 12.62 15.61
CA LEU A 211 -2.81 11.28 15.01
C LEU A 211 -1.42 10.78 14.63
N GLU A 212 -0.52 11.67 14.17
CA GLU A 212 0.90 11.32 13.92
C GLU A 212 1.56 10.71 15.17
N ARG A 213 1.33 11.33 16.34
CA ARG A 213 1.86 10.84 17.63
C ARG A 213 1.16 9.57 18.08
N VAL A 214 -0.18 9.56 18.06
CA VAL A 214 -1.02 8.42 18.49
C VAL A 214 -0.64 7.16 17.71
N TYR A 215 -0.59 7.22 16.38
CA TYR A 215 -0.25 6.06 15.54
C TYR A 215 1.26 5.76 15.49
N ASN A 216 2.07 6.59 16.17
CA ASN A 216 3.52 6.51 16.17
C ASN A 216 4.06 6.46 14.73
N ILE A 217 3.68 7.45 13.93
CA ILE A 217 4.06 7.56 12.53
C ILE A 217 5.51 8.03 12.48
N THR A 218 6.40 7.09 12.17
CA THR A 218 7.82 7.37 11.87
C THR A 218 8.12 7.05 10.42
N GLU A 219 9.20 7.61 9.88
CA GLU A 219 9.67 7.32 8.51
C GLU A 219 9.79 5.81 8.28
N ASP A 220 10.49 5.08 9.16
CA ASP A 220 10.67 3.63 9.02
C ASP A 220 9.33 2.87 8.99
N ARG A 221 8.36 3.27 9.84
CA ARG A 221 7.05 2.62 9.91
C ARG A 221 6.17 2.94 8.71
N TYR A 222 6.20 4.19 8.24
CA TYR A 222 5.49 4.61 7.03
C TYR A 222 6.02 3.86 5.80
N LEU A 223 7.35 3.86 5.64
CA LEU A 223 8.01 3.25 4.50
C LEU A 223 7.86 1.72 4.47
N LYS A 224 7.82 1.05 5.63
CA LYS A 224 7.56 -0.41 5.74
C LYS A 224 6.05 -0.75 5.78
N LYS A 225 5.19 0.21 5.48
CA LYS A 225 3.72 0.09 5.55
C LYS A 225 3.16 -0.37 6.90
N LYS A 226 3.92 -0.26 8.00
CA LYS A 226 3.50 -0.75 9.33
C LYS A 226 2.35 0.04 9.95
N ILE A 227 2.18 1.29 9.55
CA ILE A 227 1.05 2.13 9.97
C ILE A 227 -0.22 1.61 9.29
N GLN A 228 -0.14 1.35 7.98
CA GLN A 228 -1.20 0.77 7.17
C GLN A 228 -1.61 -0.60 7.74
N GLU A 229 -0.65 -1.47 8.08
CA GLU A 229 -0.94 -2.76 8.77
C GLU A 229 -1.82 -2.51 10.00
N SER A 230 -1.43 -1.56 10.85
CA SER A 230 -2.16 -1.25 12.10
C SER A 230 -3.56 -0.72 11.82
N ILE A 231 -3.73 0.12 10.80
CA ILE A 231 -5.02 0.68 10.41
C ILE A 231 -5.93 -0.40 9.82
N PHE A 232 -5.42 -1.31 8.98
CA PHE A 232 -6.24 -2.42 8.47
C PHE A 232 -6.72 -3.35 9.59
N VAL A 233 -5.89 -3.59 10.62
CA VAL A 233 -6.34 -4.31 11.83
C VAL A 233 -7.48 -3.57 12.51
N ILE A 234 -7.35 -2.25 12.70
CA ILE A 234 -8.40 -1.42 13.31
C ILE A 234 -9.68 -1.48 12.48
N LEU A 235 -9.60 -1.26 11.17
CA LEU A 235 -10.76 -1.28 10.27
C LEU A 235 -11.48 -2.63 10.29
N SER A 236 -10.72 -3.72 10.23
CA SER A 236 -11.26 -5.08 10.36
C SER A 236 -12.07 -5.26 11.64
N ILE A 237 -11.53 -4.79 12.78
CA ILE A 237 -12.21 -4.89 14.08
C ILE A 237 -13.41 -3.94 14.18
N LEU A 238 -13.31 -2.72 13.64
CA LEU A 238 -14.44 -1.79 13.63
C LEU A 238 -15.63 -2.35 12.83
N GLU A 239 -15.35 -3.10 11.76
CA GLU A 239 -16.38 -3.67 10.88
C GLU A 239 -16.91 -5.03 11.38
N HIS A 240 -16.03 -5.93 11.81
CA HIS A 240 -16.38 -7.33 12.12
C HIS A 240 -16.28 -7.69 13.62
N GLY A 241 -15.78 -6.78 14.46
CA GLY A 241 -15.45 -7.08 15.85
C GLY A 241 -14.16 -7.89 15.98
N ILE A 242 -13.89 -8.37 17.19
CA ILE A 242 -12.75 -9.27 17.44
C ILE A 242 -13.08 -10.66 16.90
N GLN A 243 -12.17 -11.21 16.10
CA GLN A 243 -12.26 -12.54 15.52
C GLN A 243 -11.21 -13.44 16.16
N THR A 244 -11.64 -14.36 17.03
CA THR A 244 -10.76 -15.30 17.75
C THR A 244 -10.13 -16.37 16.86
N THR A 245 -10.63 -16.53 15.62
CA THR A 245 -10.02 -17.38 14.59
C THR A 245 -8.65 -16.87 14.15
N HIS A 246 -8.40 -15.56 14.25
CA HIS A 246 -7.10 -14.96 13.98
C HIS A 246 -6.16 -15.11 15.18
N LYS A 247 -4.98 -15.70 14.95
CA LYS A 247 -3.98 -15.94 16.00
C LYS A 247 -3.05 -14.76 16.23
N LYS A 248 -2.87 -13.90 15.23
CA LYS A 248 -1.96 -12.74 15.26
C LYS A 248 -2.61 -11.53 14.59
N SER A 249 -2.24 -10.33 15.04
CA SER A 249 -2.77 -9.09 14.45
C SER A 249 -2.55 -8.95 12.94
N PRO A 250 -1.44 -9.38 12.31
CA PRO A 250 -1.29 -9.26 10.86
C PRO A 250 -2.30 -10.09 10.06
N GLU A 251 -2.90 -11.12 10.65
CA GLU A 251 -3.92 -11.95 9.99
C GLU A 251 -5.22 -11.16 9.75
N TYR A 252 -5.58 -10.23 10.65
CA TYR A 252 -6.70 -9.30 10.46
C TYR A 252 -6.45 -8.39 9.26
N ALA A 253 -5.23 -7.83 9.15
CA ALA A 253 -4.90 -6.98 8.02
C ALA A 253 -4.97 -7.77 6.71
N GLU A 254 -4.48 -9.01 6.70
CA GLU A 254 -4.51 -9.87 5.51
C GLU A 254 -5.91 -10.27 5.08
N SER A 255 -6.72 -10.84 5.99
CA SER A 255 -8.07 -11.28 5.69
C SER A 255 -8.93 -10.11 5.20
N TYR A 256 -8.83 -8.97 5.87
CA TYR A 256 -9.59 -7.78 5.53
C TYR A 256 -9.18 -7.16 4.20
N MET A 257 -7.87 -6.99 3.95
CA MET A 257 -7.40 -6.48 2.66
C MET A 257 -7.80 -7.40 1.50
N ARG A 258 -7.72 -8.72 1.70
CA ARG A 258 -8.16 -9.72 0.72
C ARG A 258 -9.65 -9.59 0.44
N GLU A 259 -10.48 -9.58 1.48
CA GLU A 259 -11.93 -9.45 1.38
C GLU A 259 -12.32 -8.19 0.56
N LYS A 260 -11.75 -7.02 0.91
CA LYS A 260 -12.06 -5.77 0.20
C LYS A 260 -11.59 -5.77 -1.24
N SER A 261 -10.45 -6.40 -1.53
CA SER A 261 -9.94 -6.57 -2.90
C SER A 261 -10.84 -7.50 -3.72
N GLU A 262 -11.27 -8.63 -3.15
CA GLU A 262 -12.14 -9.60 -3.83
C GLU A 262 -13.54 -9.03 -4.08
N GLN A 263 -14.10 -8.26 -3.14
CA GLN A 263 -15.38 -7.56 -3.33
C GLN A 263 -15.35 -6.62 -4.53
N GLU A 264 -14.28 -5.83 -4.67
CA GLU A 264 -14.13 -4.88 -5.78
C GLU A 264 -13.84 -5.59 -7.11
N GLU A 265 -13.04 -6.66 -7.09
CA GLU A 265 -12.78 -7.47 -8.28
C GLU A 265 -14.06 -8.14 -8.79
N ASN A 266 -14.91 -8.65 -7.89
CA ASN A 266 -16.21 -9.20 -8.27
C ASN A 266 -17.12 -8.17 -8.96
N LEU A 267 -17.10 -6.91 -8.52
CA LEU A 267 -17.83 -5.83 -9.20
C LEU A 267 -17.28 -5.56 -10.60
N LYS A 268 -15.95 -5.52 -10.76
CA LYS A 268 -15.30 -5.35 -12.08
C LYS A 268 -15.67 -6.49 -13.03
N ILE A 269 -15.64 -7.73 -12.55
CA ILE A 269 -16.05 -8.90 -13.34
C ILE A 269 -17.52 -8.81 -13.76
N GLN A 270 -18.41 -8.38 -12.86
CA GLN A 270 -19.83 -8.16 -13.19
C GLN A 270 -19.99 -7.08 -14.27
N PHE A 271 -19.29 -5.97 -14.14
CA PHE A 271 -19.31 -4.87 -15.12
C PHE A 271 -18.82 -5.32 -16.50
N GLN A 272 -17.66 -5.99 -16.56
CA GLN A 272 -17.12 -6.52 -17.81
C GLN A 272 -18.06 -7.55 -18.48
N LYS A 273 -18.76 -8.37 -17.69
CA LYS A 273 -19.77 -9.29 -18.24
C LYS A 273 -20.91 -8.52 -18.92
N ILE A 274 -21.34 -7.40 -18.37
CA ILE A 274 -22.40 -6.55 -18.94
C ILE A 274 -21.92 -5.90 -20.25
N GLU A 275 -20.69 -5.39 -20.27
CA GLU A 275 -20.12 -4.73 -21.46
C GLU A 275 -19.93 -5.70 -22.64
N ASN A 276 -19.56 -6.95 -22.35
CA ASN A 276 -19.34 -7.96 -23.38
C ASN A 276 -20.62 -8.49 -24.05
N ILE A 277 -21.81 -8.12 -23.57
CA ILE A 277 -23.09 -8.50 -24.19
C ILE A 277 -23.33 -7.61 -25.43
N LYS A 278 -23.17 -8.20 -26.62
CA LYS A 278 -23.47 -7.55 -27.90
C LYS A 278 -24.99 -7.44 -28.11
N GLY A 279 -25.48 -6.21 -28.23
CA GLY A 279 -26.87 -5.91 -28.52
C GLY A 279 -27.17 -6.11 -30.00
N ASN A 280 -27.88 -7.18 -30.34
CA ASN A 280 -28.50 -7.38 -31.67
C ASN A 280 -29.65 -8.41 -31.62
N ILE A 281 -30.11 -8.83 -30.42
CA ILE A 281 -31.22 -9.78 -30.21
C ILE A 281 -31.99 -9.30 -28.97
N GLU A 282 -33.32 -9.21 -29.00
CA GLU A 282 -34.16 -8.78 -27.86
C GLU A 282 -33.88 -9.56 -26.57
N SER A 283 -33.60 -10.87 -26.67
CA SER A 283 -33.22 -11.71 -25.52
C SER A 283 -31.91 -11.29 -24.86
N ASN A 284 -31.00 -10.63 -25.60
CA ASN A 284 -29.76 -10.09 -25.04
C ASN A 284 -30.01 -8.78 -24.29
N GLU A 285 -31.03 -7.99 -24.66
CA GLU A 285 -31.37 -6.75 -23.94
C GLU A 285 -32.01 -7.04 -22.58
N GLU A 286 -32.96 -7.97 -22.52
CA GLU A 286 -33.59 -8.36 -21.25
C GLU A 286 -32.56 -8.97 -20.27
N TYR A 287 -31.68 -9.85 -20.76
CA TYR A 287 -30.61 -10.42 -19.96
C TYR A 287 -29.60 -9.36 -19.48
N LYS A 288 -29.23 -8.41 -20.36
CA LYS A 288 -28.35 -7.28 -20.01
C LYS A 288 -28.99 -6.38 -18.95
N ASN A 289 -30.28 -6.08 -19.06
CA ASN A 289 -31.01 -5.27 -18.09
C ASN A 289 -31.04 -5.93 -16.70
N LYS A 290 -31.26 -7.25 -16.64
CA LYS A 290 -31.20 -8.00 -15.38
C LYS A 290 -29.82 -7.91 -14.71
N LEU A 291 -28.75 -8.19 -15.46
CA LEU A 291 -27.38 -8.12 -14.93
C LEU A 291 -27.01 -6.70 -14.51
N THR A 292 -27.46 -5.69 -15.25
CA THR A 292 -27.25 -4.26 -14.92
C THR A 292 -27.94 -3.90 -13.60
N GLY A 293 -29.15 -4.40 -13.36
CA GLY A 293 -29.86 -4.23 -12.10
C GLY A 293 -29.13 -4.87 -10.91
N GLU A 294 -28.64 -6.10 -11.09
CA GLU A 294 -27.84 -6.81 -10.07
C GLU A 294 -26.52 -6.07 -9.76
N TYR A 295 -25.78 -5.66 -10.80
CA TYR A 295 -24.56 -4.86 -10.67
C TYR A 295 -24.83 -3.55 -9.92
N THR A 296 -25.85 -2.79 -10.32
CA THR A 296 -26.20 -1.50 -9.70
C THR A 296 -26.54 -1.66 -8.22
N SER A 297 -27.27 -2.73 -7.87
CA SER A 297 -27.57 -3.05 -6.47
C SER A 297 -26.30 -3.35 -5.66
N ASN A 298 -25.41 -4.19 -6.20
CA ASN A 298 -24.15 -4.55 -5.56
C ASN A 298 -23.20 -3.35 -5.42
N GLU A 299 -23.09 -2.52 -6.44
CA GLU A 299 -22.28 -1.29 -6.43
C GLU A 299 -22.79 -0.29 -5.38
N ASN A 300 -24.11 -0.09 -5.30
CA ASN A 300 -24.72 0.76 -4.29
C ASN A 300 -24.48 0.23 -2.87
N LYS A 301 -24.59 -1.09 -2.67
CA LYS A 301 -24.26 -1.73 -1.40
C LYS A 301 -22.81 -1.49 -1.02
N TYR A 302 -21.87 -1.75 -1.93
CA TYR A 302 -20.44 -1.53 -1.72
C TYR A 302 -20.14 -0.06 -1.37
N LYS A 303 -20.76 0.89 -2.08
CA LYS A 303 -20.60 2.33 -1.78
C LYS A 303 -21.14 2.69 -0.40
N SER A 304 -22.28 2.13 0.00
CA SER A 304 -22.86 2.33 1.33
C SER A 304 -21.96 1.77 2.44
N GLU A 305 -21.42 0.56 2.24
CA GLU A 305 -20.47 -0.08 3.16
C GLU A 305 -19.19 0.73 3.30
N PHE A 306 -18.61 1.21 2.19
CA PHE A 306 -17.45 2.09 2.20
C PHE A 306 -17.71 3.42 2.95
N ASN A 307 -18.88 4.03 2.76
CA ASN A 307 -19.27 5.24 3.49
C ASN A 307 -19.45 4.98 4.99
N LYS A 308 -19.96 3.81 5.37
CA LYS A 308 -20.07 3.40 6.78
C LYS A 308 -18.69 3.17 7.38
N LEU A 309 -17.79 2.51 6.67
CA LEU A 309 -16.39 2.31 7.05
C LEU A 309 -15.71 3.65 7.34
N ASN A 310 -15.82 4.61 6.40
CA ASN A 310 -15.20 5.93 6.58
C ASN A 310 -15.71 6.63 7.85
N ARG A 311 -17.04 6.67 8.06
CA ARG A 311 -17.64 7.26 9.26
C ARG A 311 -17.16 6.58 10.54
N ASN A 312 -17.18 5.25 10.59
CA ASN A 312 -16.74 4.49 11.76
C ASN A 312 -15.26 4.74 12.08
N PHE A 313 -14.41 4.88 11.06
CA PHE A 313 -13.00 5.18 11.26
C PHE A 313 -12.75 6.64 11.67
N GLU A 314 -13.52 7.59 11.14
CA GLU A 314 -13.52 8.99 11.60
C GLU A 314 -13.93 9.09 13.07
N ASP A 315 -15.00 8.39 13.47
CA ASP A 315 -15.46 8.31 14.86
C ASP A 315 -14.40 7.67 15.77
N PHE A 316 -13.77 6.57 15.33
CA PHE A 316 -12.64 5.97 16.05
C PHE A 316 -11.49 6.97 16.23
N ASN A 317 -11.08 7.66 15.16
CA ASN A 317 -10.03 8.68 15.23
C ASN A 317 -10.41 9.84 16.16
N TYR A 318 -11.67 10.27 16.15
CA TYR A 318 -12.16 11.27 17.07
C TYR A 318 -12.06 10.79 18.52
N PHE A 319 -12.56 9.58 18.82
CA PHE A 319 -12.50 9.00 20.15
C PHE A 319 -11.06 8.95 20.68
N ILE A 320 -10.12 8.48 19.85
CA ILE A 320 -8.71 8.42 20.20
C ILE A 320 -8.12 9.81 20.44
N LYS A 321 -8.44 10.81 19.59
CA LYS A 321 -8.02 12.20 19.80
C LYS A 321 -8.61 12.77 21.09
N TYR A 322 -9.88 12.51 21.36
CA TYR A 322 -10.59 12.98 22.54
C TYR A 322 -9.90 12.50 23.82
N ILE A 323 -9.63 11.19 23.93
CA ILE A 323 -8.92 10.64 25.10
C ILE A 323 -7.45 11.10 25.15
N SER A 324 -6.82 11.40 24.00
CA SER A 324 -5.44 11.88 23.94
C SER A 324 -5.23 13.29 24.52
N THR A 325 -6.30 14.10 24.66
CA THR A 325 -6.21 15.47 25.17
C THR A 325 -5.70 15.57 26.61
N LYS A 326 -5.86 14.52 27.40
CA LYS A 326 -5.44 14.43 28.81
C LYS A 326 -4.30 13.42 29.05
N ILE A 327 -3.75 12.85 27.98
CA ILE A 327 -2.67 11.87 28.04
C ILE A 327 -1.34 12.54 27.65
N THR A 328 -0.36 12.51 28.56
CA THR A 328 1.04 12.80 28.20
C THR A 328 1.64 11.65 27.40
N TYR A 329 2.26 11.95 26.26
CA TYR A 329 2.88 10.93 25.42
C TYR A 329 4.00 10.17 26.18
N PRO A 330 4.15 8.83 26.03
CA PRO A 330 3.53 7.94 25.04
C PRO A 330 2.09 7.50 25.34
N PHE A 331 1.23 7.61 24.32
CA PHE A 331 -0.24 7.45 24.40
C PHE A 331 -0.70 6.15 25.06
N SER A 332 -0.15 4.99 24.67
CA SER A 332 -0.52 3.72 25.29
C SER A 332 -0.18 3.65 26.78
N ARG A 333 0.99 4.16 27.20
CA ARG A 333 1.47 4.05 28.60
C ARG A 333 0.51 4.70 29.60
N GLU A 334 -0.06 5.84 29.24
CA GLU A 334 -1.00 6.53 30.11
C GLU A 334 -2.40 5.93 30.09
N ILE A 335 -2.71 5.07 29.12
CA ILE A 335 -3.90 4.20 29.20
C ILE A 335 -3.63 3.00 30.13
N TYR A 336 -2.39 2.48 30.14
CA TYR A 336 -1.96 1.27 30.88
C TYR A 336 -1.89 1.41 32.41
N GLY A 337 -1.39 2.53 32.95
CA GLY A 337 -0.93 2.52 34.35
C GLY A 337 0.39 1.75 34.52
N VAL A 338 1.03 1.86 35.69
CA VAL A 338 2.49 1.73 35.85
C VAL A 338 3.04 0.30 35.71
N SER A 339 3.68 -0.04 34.59
CA SER A 339 4.92 -0.84 34.57
C SER A 339 5.71 -0.75 33.25
N SER A 340 7.01 -1.03 33.34
CA SER A 340 8.10 -0.60 32.46
C SER A 340 8.48 -1.64 31.38
N ARG A 341 8.27 -1.32 30.09
CA ARG A 341 9.21 -1.55 28.95
C ARG A 341 8.51 -1.25 27.61
N ASN A 342 9.12 -0.34 26.83
CA ASN A 342 8.83 0.10 25.45
C ASN A 342 7.71 1.13 25.18
N TYR A 343 8.15 2.27 24.63
CA TYR A 343 7.49 3.56 24.44
C TYR A 343 6.58 3.70 23.20
N LYS A 344 5.89 2.63 22.73
CA LYS A 344 5.22 2.64 21.42
C LYS A 344 3.71 2.41 21.54
N PHE A 345 2.91 2.99 20.62
CA PHE A 345 1.50 2.63 20.46
C PHE A 345 1.41 1.13 20.14
N GLN A 346 0.93 0.35 21.11
CA GLN A 346 0.87 -1.09 20.99
C GLN A 346 -0.38 -1.48 20.20
N ILE A 347 -0.21 -2.39 19.24
CA ILE A 347 -1.33 -2.87 18.41
C ILE A 347 -2.43 -3.52 19.25
N SER A 348 -2.10 -4.11 20.41
CA SER A 348 -3.04 -4.63 21.40
C SER A 348 -4.04 -3.56 21.88
N ILE A 349 -3.56 -2.36 22.24
CA ILE A 349 -4.43 -1.24 22.64
C ILE A 349 -5.29 -0.78 21.47
N ALA A 350 -4.72 -0.70 20.26
CA ALA A 350 -5.49 -0.36 19.07
C ALA A 350 -6.65 -1.34 18.86
N MET A 351 -6.40 -2.64 19.01
CA MET A 351 -7.40 -3.70 18.91
C MET A 351 -8.47 -3.58 20.01
N ILE A 352 -8.07 -3.34 21.26
CA ILE A 352 -9.01 -3.17 22.39
C ILE A 352 -9.91 -1.94 22.17
N LEU A 353 -9.33 -0.78 21.86
CA LEU A 353 -10.10 0.44 21.63
C LEU A 353 -11.00 0.31 20.40
N ALA A 354 -10.53 -0.35 19.33
CA ALA A 354 -11.35 -0.64 18.15
C ALA A 354 -12.50 -1.58 18.50
N GLY A 355 -12.26 -2.60 19.33
CA GLY A 355 -13.28 -3.54 19.78
C GLY A 355 -14.34 -2.89 20.69
N ILE A 356 -13.94 -1.97 21.58
CA ILE A 356 -14.87 -1.15 22.37
C ILE A 356 -15.73 -0.29 21.45
N MET A 357 -15.13 0.37 20.45
CA MET A 357 -15.87 1.19 19.48
C MET A 357 -16.81 0.34 18.61
N ASN A 358 -16.38 -0.85 18.18
CA ASN A 358 -17.25 -1.80 17.50
C ASN A 358 -18.46 -2.18 18.38
N LYS A 359 -18.23 -2.52 19.66
CA LYS A 359 -19.30 -2.80 20.64
C LYS A 359 -20.26 -1.61 20.79
N ALA A 360 -19.73 -0.39 20.82
CA ALA A 360 -20.52 0.84 20.86
C ALA A 360 -21.37 1.02 19.59
N PHE A 361 -20.80 0.82 18.41
CA PHE A 361 -21.53 0.90 17.14
C PHE A 361 -22.64 -0.14 17.03
N VAL A 362 -22.40 -1.38 17.48
CA VAL A 362 -23.43 -2.43 17.54
C VAL A 362 -24.56 -2.05 18.50
N ALA A 363 -24.25 -1.35 19.60
CA ALA A 363 -25.22 -0.82 20.53
C ALA A 363 -25.86 0.51 20.10
N ASN A 364 -25.60 0.99 18.88
CA ASN A 364 -26.04 2.30 18.34
C ASN A 364 -25.61 3.51 19.20
N LYS A 365 -24.51 3.39 19.94
CA LYS A 365 -23.88 4.51 20.65
C LYS A 365 -23.09 5.38 19.68
N THR A 366 -23.17 6.70 19.87
CA THR A 366 -22.51 7.70 19.04
C THR A 366 -21.42 8.45 19.81
N ILE A 367 -20.48 9.05 19.10
CA ILE A 367 -19.43 9.90 19.68
C ILE A 367 -20.00 11.06 20.50
N SER A 368 -21.20 11.54 20.18
CA SER A 368 -21.87 12.62 20.92
C SER A 368 -22.28 12.23 22.35
N GLU A 369 -22.40 10.93 22.61
CA GLU A 369 -22.76 10.39 23.92
C GLU A 369 -21.55 10.14 24.81
N LEU A 370 -20.31 10.36 24.33
CA LEU A 370 -19.11 10.11 25.13
C LEU A 370 -19.14 10.89 26.45
N LYS A 371 -18.80 10.18 27.53
CA LYS A 371 -18.57 10.80 28.85
C LYS A 371 -17.29 11.65 28.83
N SER A 372 -17.05 12.37 29.92
CA SER A 372 -15.85 13.17 30.08
C SER A 372 -14.57 12.32 29.96
N VAL A 373 -13.52 12.90 29.38
CA VAL A 373 -12.21 12.24 29.23
C VAL A 373 -11.72 11.64 30.54
N ASP A 374 -11.88 12.35 31.66
CA ASP A 374 -11.43 11.88 32.98
C ASP A 374 -12.19 10.61 33.43
N SER A 375 -13.50 10.56 33.21
CA SER A 375 -14.33 9.38 33.52
C SER A 375 -13.90 8.18 32.67
N ILE A 376 -13.76 8.39 31.36
CA ILE A 376 -13.35 7.37 30.41
C ILE A 376 -11.97 6.82 30.78
N LEU A 377 -10.99 7.69 31.00
CA LEU A 377 -9.62 7.27 31.31
C LEU A 377 -9.54 6.56 32.67
N SER A 378 -10.26 7.03 33.67
CA SER A 378 -10.32 6.37 34.98
C SER A 378 -10.87 4.94 34.87
N TYR A 379 -11.95 4.77 34.12
CA TYR A 379 -12.55 3.46 33.90
C TYR A 379 -11.63 2.53 33.10
N LEU A 380 -11.11 3.00 31.96
CA LEU A 380 -10.19 2.21 31.13
C LEU A 380 -8.93 1.79 31.89
N LYS A 381 -8.31 2.70 32.66
CA LYS A 381 -7.15 2.38 33.51
C LYS A 381 -7.48 1.28 34.51
N SER A 382 -8.62 1.40 35.21
CA SER A 382 -9.06 0.39 36.17
C SER A 382 -9.29 -0.98 35.51
N SER A 383 -9.98 -1.02 34.36
CA SER A 383 -10.22 -2.27 33.62
C SER A 383 -8.92 -2.91 33.10
N LEU A 384 -8.04 -2.11 32.51
CA LEU A 384 -6.80 -2.62 31.91
C LEU A 384 -5.80 -3.10 32.96
N SER A 385 -5.68 -2.40 34.09
CA SER A 385 -4.79 -2.80 35.20
C SER A 385 -5.14 -4.14 35.82
N LYS A 386 -6.38 -4.62 35.64
CA LYS A 386 -6.87 -5.92 36.11
C LYS A 386 -6.88 -6.99 35.02
N SER A 387 -6.42 -6.64 33.82
CA SER A 387 -6.43 -7.54 32.67
C SER A 387 -5.13 -8.34 32.55
N TYR A 388 -5.13 -9.31 31.66
CA TYR A 388 -3.96 -10.11 31.28
C TYR A 388 -2.74 -9.27 30.84
N LEU A 389 -2.94 -8.00 30.47
CA LEU A 389 -1.86 -7.13 30.02
C LEU A 389 -0.88 -6.73 31.14
N GLU A 390 -1.33 -6.67 32.39
CA GLU A 390 -0.48 -6.36 33.56
C GLU A 390 -0.23 -7.59 34.44
N ASP A 391 -0.67 -8.77 33.99
CA ASP A 391 -0.41 -10.03 34.67
C ASP A 391 1.05 -10.48 34.43
N ARG A 392 1.82 -10.58 35.50
CA ARG A 392 3.25 -10.96 35.46
C ARG A 392 3.46 -12.42 35.09
N GLU A 393 2.45 -13.27 35.30
CA GLU A 393 2.51 -14.69 34.94
C GLU A 393 2.06 -14.93 33.49
N TYR A 394 1.48 -13.91 32.84
CA TYR A 394 1.06 -14.00 31.44
C TYR A 394 2.26 -14.01 30.49
N ASN A 395 2.42 -15.11 29.77
CA ASN A 395 3.56 -15.36 28.87
C ASN A 395 3.19 -15.40 27.38
N ALA A 396 1.91 -15.20 27.04
CA ALA A 396 1.43 -15.20 25.67
C ALA A 396 1.49 -13.78 25.04
N SER A 397 1.07 -13.67 23.78
CA SER A 397 1.10 -12.39 23.06
C SER A 397 0.15 -11.37 23.70
N SER A 398 0.57 -10.10 23.82
CA SER A 398 -0.33 -9.01 24.22
C SER A 398 -1.49 -8.80 23.24
N THR A 399 -1.39 -9.36 22.03
CA THR A 399 -2.43 -9.36 20.99
C THR A 399 -3.26 -10.64 20.96
N ASN A 400 -3.27 -11.42 22.03
CA ASN A 400 -4.07 -12.64 22.11
C ASN A 400 -5.56 -12.29 21.98
N THR A 401 -6.19 -12.77 20.91
CA THR A 401 -7.54 -12.40 20.52
C THR A 401 -8.60 -12.89 21.50
N PHE A 402 -8.40 -14.05 22.13
CA PHE A 402 -9.32 -14.56 23.16
C PHE A 402 -9.34 -13.67 24.40
N GLU A 403 -8.17 -13.25 24.87
CA GLU A 403 -8.07 -12.38 26.05
C GLU A 403 -8.57 -10.96 25.76
N ILE A 404 -8.31 -10.44 24.55
CA ILE A 404 -8.86 -9.16 24.09
C ILE A 404 -10.39 -9.21 24.04
N GLU A 405 -10.96 -10.26 23.43
CA GLU A 405 -12.42 -10.44 23.34
C GLU A 405 -13.05 -10.52 24.73
N LYS A 406 -12.48 -11.32 25.63
CA LYS A 406 -12.93 -11.43 27.02
C LYS A 406 -12.93 -10.07 27.73
N LEU A 407 -11.84 -9.31 27.62
CA LEU A 407 -11.74 -7.98 28.20
C LEU A 407 -12.79 -7.01 27.63
N ILE A 408 -13.01 -7.00 26.31
CA ILE A 408 -14.02 -6.14 25.67
C ILE A 408 -15.43 -6.51 26.13
N ASN A 409 -15.70 -7.81 26.32
CA ASN A 409 -16.99 -8.28 26.82
C ASN A 409 -17.27 -7.77 28.24
N GLU A 410 -16.24 -7.71 29.11
CA GLU A 410 -16.33 -7.18 30.47
C GLU A 410 -16.49 -5.64 30.53
N ILE A 411 -16.09 -4.92 29.48
CA ILE A 411 -16.23 -3.45 29.43
C ILE A 411 -17.70 -3.04 29.31
N LYS A 412 -18.18 -2.23 30.26
CA LYS A 412 -19.53 -1.66 30.28
C LYS A 412 -19.56 -0.37 29.46
N LEU A 413 -20.41 -0.32 28.44
CA LEU A 413 -20.53 0.87 27.58
C LEU A 413 -21.08 2.08 28.35
N ASP A 414 -21.96 1.87 29.33
CA ASP A 414 -22.53 2.95 30.16
C ASP A 414 -21.50 3.65 31.03
N GLU A 415 -20.27 3.14 31.15
CA GLU A 415 -19.16 3.80 31.83
C GLU A 415 -18.37 4.73 30.87
N LEU A 416 -18.59 4.58 29.57
CA LEU A 416 -17.91 5.31 28.50
C LEU A 416 -18.83 6.28 27.75
N PHE A 417 -20.11 5.92 27.63
CA PHE A 417 -21.16 6.68 26.96
C PHE A 417 -22.31 6.94 27.94
N ASN A 418 -22.99 8.08 27.77
CA ASN A 418 -24.20 8.45 28.52
C ASN A 418 -25.44 7.68 28.06
#